data_AF-A0A2D5VQT1-F1
#
_entry.id   AF-A0A2D5VQT1-F1
#
_cell.length_a   1.000
_cell.length_b   1.000
_cell.length_c   1.000
_cell.angle_alpha   90.00
_cell.angle_beta   90.00
_cell.angle_gamma   90.00
#
_symmetry.space_group_name_H-M   'P 1'
#
loop_
_entity.id
_entity.type
_entity.pdbx_description
1 polymer ?
#
loop_
_entity_poly.entity_id
_entity_poly.type
_entity_poly.pdbx_seq_one_letter_code
_entity_poly.pdbx_strand_id
1 'polypeptide(L)'
;GPMLLAIGGFLLGAWNAWPETWLVNNAVQAVARGPVDVHLYLWGGITPALLASLLTVSLGVLFYVMRDRVRQALDRANAAWNVSGDLLWDRLLKRVFHFAGLLAARFQHGSLRQHLVLLALAVGGLLAVGLLPALPQLLQGSYSPISPLGLAGCLLALAGGVAAAFLPGRLTLLAALGACGLGLALVFVSVNAPDVAMTQLMVETLSLIFLALVFRKMPTVPTSGARAPWKRRLHASVAILFGLSVTGALLLAVSLPLPGEIAQWYQANSLPGGHGHNVVNVILVDFRAFDTLGEILVVALSALAAASLLSTGRRFGNEHSGEDAFTSPLLRQGLRPLAWLMMAASLLVLWRGHNLPGGGFIGGLVAACGLILLVLTYGHGQIRRVLPVAPAQLIGIGLGCAAGAGILGLIAGSAFLTGLWIFPGGLPLGTPLLFDIGVFLTVLGSALHMIDKLTGVRQ
;
A
#
# COMPACT_ATOMS: atom_id res chain seq x y z
N GLY A 1 44.88 -10.01 48.80
CA GLY A 1 43.62 -9.25 48.72
C GLY A 1 43.05 -8.96 50.09
N PRO A 2 42.44 -9.94 50.79
CA PRO A 2 41.69 -9.71 52.03
C PRO A 2 42.54 -9.18 53.19
N MET A 3 43.76 -9.72 53.34
CA MET A 3 44.68 -9.31 54.41
C MET A 3 45.20 -7.88 54.23
N LEU A 4 45.42 -7.45 52.99
CA LEU A 4 45.78 -6.05 52.68
C LEU A 4 44.64 -5.09 53.02
N LEU A 5 43.37 -5.46 52.75
CA LEU A 5 42.21 -4.64 53.13
C LEU A 5 42.01 -4.60 54.65
N ALA A 6 42.19 -5.72 55.35
CA ALA A 6 42.07 -5.77 56.80
C ALA A 6 43.19 -4.98 57.51
N ILE A 7 44.45 -5.20 57.10
CA ILE A 7 45.61 -4.46 57.63
C ILE A 7 45.49 -2.98 57.26
N GLY A 8 45.12 -2.67 56.01
CA GLY A 8 44.90 -1.30 55.56
C GLY A 8 43.80 -0.59 56.35
N GLY A 9 42.66 -1.24 56.57
CA GLY A 9 41.56 -0.70 57.39
C GLY A 9 41.98 -0.44 58.84
N PHE A 10 42.75 -1.36 59.44
CA PHE A 10 43.30 -1.16 60.78
C PHE A 10 44.31 -0.01 60.81
N LEU A 11 45.27 0.05 59.88
CA LEU A 11 46.30 1.09 59.83
C LEU A 11 45.71 2.47 59.59
N LEU A 12 44.72 2.60 58.70
CA LEU A 12 44.04 3.87 58.44
C LEU A 12 43.17 4.32 59.63
N GLY A 13 42.58 3.37 60.37
CA GLY A 13 41.86 3.66 61.60
C GLY A 13 42.80 4.06 62.75
N ALA A 14 43.92 3.35 62.92
CA ALA A 14 44.91 3.60 63.96
C ALA A 14 45.72 4.89 63.72
N TRP A 15 46.02 5.20 62.45
CA TRP A 15 46.72 6.41 62.01
C TRP A 15 45.77 7.35 61.27
N ASN A 16 44.70 7.76 61.95
CA ASN A 16 43.57 8.51 61.38
C ASN A 16 43.91 9.92 60.85
N ALA A 17 44.98 10.55 61.33
CA ALA A 17 45.40 11.89 60.90
C ALA A 17 45.77 11.95 59.40
N TRP A 18 46.34 10.86 58.87
CA TRP A 18 46.73 10.78 57.46
C TRP A 18 45.50 10.75 56.52
N PRO A 19 44.51 9.85 56.68
CA PRO A 19 43.31 9.87 55.86
C PRO A 19 42.42 11.08 56.15
N GLU A 20 42.39 11.64 57.36
CA GLU A 20 41.65 12.88 57.66
C GLU A 20 42.11 14.03 56.77
N THR A 21 43.41 14.34 56.82
CA THR A 21 43.99 15.52 56.15
C THR A 21 44.01 15.37 54.64
N TRP A 22 44.45 14.22 54.13
CA TRP A 22 44.72 14.06 52.70
C TRP A 22 43.55 13.52 51.89
N LEU A 23 42.65 12.74 52.50
CA LEU A 23 41.57 12.06 51.78
C LEU A 23 40.19 12.62 52.14
N VAL A 24 39.80 12.52 53.40
CA VAL A 24 38.44 12.81 53.85
C VAL A 24 38.16 14.31 53.82
N ASN A 25 39.05 15.15 54.34
CA ASN A 25 38.83 16.59 54.34
C ASN A 25 38.69 17.13 52.91
N ASN A 26 39.60 16.76 52.01
CA ASN A 26 39.51 17.15 50.60
C ASN A 26 38.19 16.69 49.93
N ALA A 27 37.75 15.45 50.16
CA ALA A 27 36.51 14.93 49.60
C ALA A 27 35.27 15.63 50.19
N VAL A 28 35.27 15.91 51.49
CA VAL A 28 34.18 16.62 52.18
C VAL A 28 34.10 18.06 51.69
N GLN A 29 35.21 18.80 51.62
CA GLN A 29 35.21 20.18 51.10
C GLN A 29 34.79 20.25 49.62
N ALA A 30 35.04 19.20 48.83
CA ALA A 30 34.63 19.15 47.43
C ALA A 30 33.11 18.93 47.24
N VAL A 31 32.46 18.20 48.14
CA VAL A 31 31.01 17.89 48.05
C VAL A 31 30.17 18.86 48.89
N ALA A 32 30.71 19.37 49.99
CA ALA A 32 30.00 20.26 50.91
C ALA A 32 29.94 21.69 50.38
N ARG A 33 28.80 22.36 50.61
CA ARG A 33 28.60 23.78 50.28
C ARG A 33 28.94 24.69 51.47
N GLY A 34 30.19 24.63 51.93
CA GLY A 34 30.71 25.45 53.04
C GLY A 34 31.85 24.76 53.80
N PRO A 35 32.66 25.50 54.57
CA PRO A 35 33.73 24.91 55.37
C PRO A 35 33.13 24.02 56.45
N VAL A 36 33.35 22.71 56.34
CA VAL A 36 33.00 21.73 57.37
C VAL A 36 34.27 21.28 58.06
N ASP A 37 34.38 21.51 59.37
CA ASP A 37 35.51 21.01 60.14
C ASP A 37 35.39 19.48 60.28
N VAL A 38 36.31 18.77 59.63
CA VAL A 38 36.43 17.32 59.72
C VAL A 38 37.50 17.01 60.76
N HIS A 39 37.10 16.30 61.82
CA HIS A 39 38.01 15.79 62.83
C HIS A 39 37.79 14.29 63.02
N LEU A 40 38.76 13.47 62.61
CA LEU A 40 38.78 12.05 62.90
C LEU A 40 39.60 11.83 64.16
N TYR A 41 38.94 11.35 65.20
CA TYR A 41 39.59 10.99 66.45
C TYR A 41 39.19 9.56 66.85
N LEU A 42 40.13 8.80 67.39
CA LEU A 42 39.87 7.48 67.97
C LEU A 42 39.18 7.58 69.34
N TRP A 43 39.53 8.63 70.09
CA TRP A 43 38.99 8.87 71.42
C TRP A 43 38.73 10.37 71.60
N GLY A 44 37.46 10.73 71.79
CA GLY A 44 37.01 12.12 72.00
C GLY A 44 36.32 12.33 73.35
N GLY A 45 36.47 11.38 74.28
CA GLY A 45 35.73 11.35 75.55
C GLY A 45 34.32 10.74 75.42
N ILE A 46 33.49 10.98 76.44
CA ILE A 46 32.10 10.47 76.48
C ILE A 46 31.22 11.35 75.60
N THR A 47 31.11 10.99 74.32
CA THR A 47 30.27 11.67 73.34
C THR A 47 28.97 10.88 73.07
N PRO A 48 27.91 11.53 72.55
CA PRO A 48 26.71 10.81 72.08
C PRO A 48 27.02 9.73 71.03
N ALA A 49 28.04 9.95 70.19
CA ALA A 49 28.50 8.97 69.21
C ALA A 49 29.10 7.72 69.85
N LEU A 50 29.90 7.88 70.91
CA LEU A 50 30.43 6.75 71.69
C LEU A 50 29.29 5.95 72.35
N LEU A 51 28.30 6.65 72.95
CA LEU A 51 27.13 6.01 73.54
C LEU A 51 26.30 5.24 72.51
N ALA A 52 26.09 5.80 71.31
CA ALA A 52 25.39 5.13 70.21
C ALA A 52 26.16 3.91 69.68
N SER A 53 27.49 3.99 69.59
CA SER A 53 28.34 2.86 69.23
C SER A 53 28.27 1.76 70.28
N LEU A 54 28.39 2.11 71.57
CA LEU A 54 28.27 1.15 72.69
C LEU A 54 26.89 0.50 72.72
N LEU A 55 25.81 1.26 72.47
CA LEU A 55 24.46 0.74 72.32
C LEU A 55 24.33 -0.20 71.11
N THR A 56 24.94 0.13 69.98
CA THR A 56 24.93 -0.72 68.77
C THR A 56 25.65 -2.05 69.02
N VAL A 57 26.82 -2.01 69.65
CA VAL A 57 27.57 -3.22 70.04
C VAL A 57 26.78 -4.04 71.06
N SER A 58 26.20 -3.38 72.07
CA SER A 58 25.39 -4.06 73.11
C SER A 58 24.15 -4.73 72.50
N LEU A 59 23.43 -4.05 71.61
CA LEU A 59 22.30 -4.61 70.87
C LEU A 59 22.73 -5.74 69.94
N GLY A 60 23.86 -5.59 69.26
CA GLY A 60 24.43 -6.63 68.40
C GLY A 60 24.77 -7.91 69.18
N VAL A 61 25.41 -7.77 70.34
CA VAL A 61 25.69 -8.89 71.25
C VAL A 61 24.39 -9.50 71.77
N LEU A 62 23.42 -8.67 72.19
CA LEU A 62 22.11 -9.13 72.65
C LEU A 62 21.40 -9.95 71.56
N PHE A 63 21.35 -9.45 70.33
CA PHE A 63 20.77 -10.16 69.19
C PHE A 63 21.53 -11.43 68.83
N TYR A 64 22.87 -11.44 68.96
CA TYR A 64 23.67 -12.64 68.73
C TYR A 64 23.41 -13.72 69.78
N VAL A 65 23.30 -13.35 71.06
CA VAL A 65 22.95 -14.26 72.15
C VAL A 65 21.52 -14.77 71.99
N MET A 66 20.60 -13.91 71.54
CA MET A 66 19.19 -14.26 71.28
C MET A 66 18.94 -14.73 69.84
N ARG A 67 19.98 -15.10 69.09
CA ARG A 67 19.89 -15.35 67.64
C ARG A 67 18.81 -16.34 67.24
N ASP A 68 18.59 -17.38 68.04
CA ASP A 68 17.60 -18.42 67.71
C ASP A 68 16.17 -17.88 67.83
N ARG A 69 15.91 -17.02 68.83
CA ARG A 69 14.61 -16.35 68.99
C ARG A 69 14.39 -15.29 67.92
N VAL A 70 15.42 -14.49 67.63
CA VAL A 70 15.37 -13.45 66.59
C VAL A 70 15.13 -14.09 65.22
N ARG A 71 15.84 -15.18 64.91
CA ARG A 71 15.66 -15.94 63.67
C ARG A 71 14.26 -16.50 63.54
N GLN A 72 13.72 -17.14 64.59
CA GLN A 72 12.34 -17.63 64.57
C GLN A 72 11.31 -16.51 64.38
N ALA A 73 11.53 -15.33 64.98
CA ALA A 73 10.65 -14.17 64.78
C ALA A 73 10.73 -13.63 63.35
N LEU A 74 11.94 -13.54 62.78
CA LEU A 74 12.17 -13.11 61.41
C LEU A 74 11.61 -14.12 60.39
N ASP A 75 11.73 -15.43 60.64
CA ASP A 75 11.19 -16.46 59.77
C ASP A 75 9.65 -16.40 59.72
N ARG A 76 9.00 -16.14 60.87
CA ARG A 76 7.54 -15.90 60.92
C ARG A 76 7.15 -14.61 60.17
N ALA A 77 7.94 -13.55 60.32
CA ALA A 77 7.70 -12.28 59.63
C ALA A 77 7.92 -12.40 58.11
N ASN A 78 8.96 -13.12 57.66
CA ASN A 78 9.23 -13.41 56.26
C ASN A 78 8.18 -14.33 55.64
N ALA A 79 7.63 -15.27 56.42
CA ALA A 79 6.50 -16.07 55.97
C ALA A 79 5.26 -15.20 55.66
N ALA A 80 5.05 -14.12 56.44
CA ALA A 80 4.01 -13.13 56.17
C ALA A 80 4.40 -12.17 55.02
N TRP A 81 5.69 -11.84 54.89
CA TRP A 81 6.26 -10.94 53.88
C TRP A 81 6.95 -11.71 52.75
N ASN A 82 6.20 -12.54 52.03
CA ASN A 82 6.73 -13.38 50.95
C ASN A 82 6.85 -12.64 49.59
N VAL A 83 7.25 -11.36 49.62
CA VAL A 83 7.40 -10.54 48.41
C VAL A 83 8.86 -10.15 48.25
N SER A 84 9.55 -10.82 47.33
CA SER A 84 10.88 -10.40 46.85
C SER A 84 10.74 -9.48 45.63
N GLY A 85 11.71 -8.58 45.45
CA GLY A 85 11.79 -7.72 44.26
C GLY A 85 11.80 -8.51 42.96
N ASP A 86 12.50 -9.64 42.94
CA ASP A 86 12.59 -10.55 41.79
C ASP A 86 11.23 -11.15 41.42
N LEU A 87 10.44 -11.58 42.42
CA LEU A 87 9.09 -12.12 42.19
C LEU A 87 8.15 -11.04 41.62
N LEU A 88 8.28 -9.80 42.07
CA LEU A 88 7.51 -8.68 41.56
C LEU A 88 7.88 -8.39 40.09
N TRP A 89 9.18 -8.35 39.79
CA TRP A 89 9.70 -8.14 38.45
C TRP A 89 9.25 -9.22 37.47
N ASP A 90 9.41 -10.49 37.82
CA ASP A 90 9.01 -11.62 36.98
C ASP A 90 7.50 -11.62 36.70
N ARG A 91 6.68 -11.30 37.70
CA ARG A 91 5.22 -11.18 37.53
C ARG A 91 4.86 -10.04 36.60
N LEU A 92 5.53 -8.89 36.71
CA LEU A 92 5.31 -7.75 35.84
C LEU A 92 5.68 -8.11 34.40
N LEU A 93 6.86 -8.69 34.19
CA LEU A 93 7.33 -9.10 32.87
C LEU A 93 6.35 -10.10 32.21
N LYS A 94 5.90 -11.12 32.95
CA LYS A 94 4.91 -12.10 32.45
C LYS A 94 3.58 -11.44 32.09
N ARG A 95 3.11 -10.46 32.88
CA ARG A 95 1.88 -9.72 32.59
C ARG A 95 2.02 -8.86 31.33
N VAL A 96 3.19 -8.25 31.10
CA VAL A 96 3.45 -7.50 29.87
C VAL A 96 3.39 -8.42 28.65
N PHE A 97 4.04 -9.58 28.70
CA PHE A 97 3.98 -10.55 27.59
C PHE A 97 2.58 -11.10 27.38
N HIS A 98 1.85 -11.40 28.44
CA HIS A 98 0.46 -11.85 28.33
C HIS A 98 -0.42 -10.77 27.71
N PHE A 99 -0.26 -9.52 28.15
CA PHE A 99 -0.98 -8.38 27.58
C PHE A 99 -0.65 -8.17 26.09
N ALA A 100 0.64 -8.25 25.72
CA ALA A 100 1.08 -8.16 24.33
C ALA A 100 0.48 -9.31 23.49
N GLY A 101 0.46 -10.53 24.02
CA GLY A 101 -0.16 -11.69 23.37
C GLY A 101 -1.67 -11.53 23.19
N LEU A 102 -2.37 -11.01 24.20
CA LEU A 102 -3.81 -10.70 24.11
C LEU A 102 -4.09 -9.63 23.06
N LEU A 103 -3.26 -8.59 23.00
CA LEU A 103 -3.40 -7.52 22.01
C LEU A 103 -3.13 -8.05 20.59
N ALA A 104 -2.05 -8.81 20.41
CA ALA A 104 -1.72 -9.45 19.15
C ALA A 104 -2.83 -10.40 18.68
N ALA A 105 -3.35 -11.26 19.57
CA ALA A 105 -4.44 -12.17 19.23
C ALA A 105 -5.75 -11.44 18.88
N ARG A 106 -6.01 -10.26 19.48
CA ARG A 106 -7.17 -9.44 19.15
C ARG A 106 -7.06 -8.70 17.82
N PHE A 107 -5.86 -8.27 17.41
CA PHE A 107 -5.67 -7.54 16.15
C PHE A 107 -5.28 -8.45 14.98
N GLN A 108 -4.44 -9.45 15.19
CA GLN A 108 -3.92 -10.35 14.16
C GLN A 108 -4.72 -11.66 14.05
N HIS A 109 -6.04 -11.59 14.16
CA HIS A 109 -6.94 -12.75 14.05
C HIS A 109 -7.04 -13.33 12.60
N GLY A 110 -6.22 -12.86 11.66
CA GLY A 110 -6.10 -13.39 10.29
C GLY A 110 -7.27 -13.12 9.33
N SER A 111 -8.27 -12.32 9.73
CA SER A 111 -9.48 -12.09 8.92
C SER A 111 -9.36 -10.79 8.12
N LEU A 112 -9.11 -10.87 6.82
CA LEU A 112 -9.06 -9.69 5.92
C LEU A 112 -10.32 -8.81 6.05
N ARG A 113 -11.49 -9.44 6.17
CA ARG A 113 -12.78 -8.75 6.30
C ARG A 113 -12.81 -7.80 7.49
N GLN A 114 -12.33 -8.23 8.66
CA GLN A 114 -12.33 -7.41 9.88
C GLN A 114 -11.30 -6.28 9.77
N HIS A 115 -10.15 -6.53 9.15
CA HIS A 115 -9.16 -5.48 8.87
C HIS A 115 -9.71 -4.41 7.92
N LEU A 116 -10.45 -4.81 6.87
CA LEU A 116 -11.10 -3.86 5.96
C LEU A 116 -12.19 -3.03 6.65
N VAL A 117 -12.98 -3.64 7.54
CA VAL A 117 -13.97 -2.90 8.35
C VAL A 117 -13.29 -1.90 9.27
N LEU A 118 -12.22 -2.30 9.95
CA LEU A 118 -11.45 -1.41 10.83
C LEU A 118 -10.83 -0.26 10.04
N LEU A 119 -10.23 -0.54 8.88
CA LEU A 119 -9.65 0.46 8.00
C LEU A 119 -10.72 1.45 7.50
N ALA A 120 -11.85 0.96 6.99
CA ALA A 120 -12.95 1.80 6.52
C ALA A 120 -13.54 2.64 7.65
N LEU A 121 -13.66 2.08 8.87
CA LEU A 121 -14.11 2.81 10.05
C LEU A 121 -13.10 3.89 10.46
N ALA A 122 -11.80 3.58 10.48
CA ALA A 122 -10.75 4.52 10.88
C ALA A 122 -10.62 5.68 9.88
N VAL A 123 -10.52 5.37 8.58
CA VAL A 123 -10.41 6.38 7.51
C VAL A 123 -11.71 7.16 7.39
N GLY A 124 -12.86 6.47 7.32
CA GLY A 124 -14.16 7.12 7.23
C GLY A 124 -14.47 7.99 8.46
N GLY A 125 -14.17 7.50 9.66
CA GLY A 125 -14.34 8.26 10.89
C GLY A 125 -13.43 9.47 10.96
N LEU A 126 -12.16 9.35 10.59
CA LEU A 126 -11.23 10.48 10.54
C LEU A 126 -11.67 11.55 9.54
N LEU A 127 -12.09 11.14 8.34
CA LEU A 127 -12.63 12.05 7.33
C LEU A 127 -13.92 12.72 7.81
N ALA A 128 -14.85 11.98 8.42
CA ALA A 128 -16.08 12.53 8.98
C ALA A 128 -15.79 13.60 10.04
N VAL A 129 -14.84 13.34 10.95
CA VAL A 129 -14.42 14.33 11.97
C VAL A 129 -13.77 15.55 11.32
N GLY A 130 -12.90 15.35 10.32
CA GLY A 130 -12.28 16.44 9.57
C GLY A 130 -13.27 17.31 8.78
N LEU A 131 -14.42 16.75 8.40
CA LEU A 131 -15.48 17.47 7.68
C LEU A 131 -16.41 18.29 8.58
N LEU A 132 -16.48 17.99 9.88
CA LEU A 132 -17.32 18.75 10.84
C LEU A 132 -17.13 20.28 10.76
N PRO A 133 -15.90 20.84 10.77
CA PRO A 133 -15.71 22.29 10.66
C PRO A 133 -16.07 22.85 9.27
N ALA A 134 -16.01 22.03 8.22
CA ALA A 134 -16.25 22.43 6.83
C ALA A 134 -17.71 22.25 6.38
N LEU A 135 -18.60 21.74 7.26
CA LEU A 135 -20.01 21.50 6.95
C LEU A 135 -20.76 22.73 6.40
N PRO A 136 -20.55 23.96 6.92
CA PRO A 136 -21.20 25.16 6.36
C PRO A 136 -20.80 25.44 4.91
N GLN A 137 -19.53 25.24 4.57
CA GLN A 137 -19.00 25.44 3.21
C GLN A 137 -19.55 24.41 2.23
N LEU A 138 -19.76 23.17 2.68
CA LEU A 138 -20.38 22.11 1.87
C LEU A 138 -21.82 22.45 1.46
N LEU A 139 -22.58 23.07 2.36
CA LEU A 139 -23.99 23.44 2.13
C LEU A 139 -24.15 24.69 1.25
N GLN A 140 -23.14 25.56 1.22
CA GLN A 140 -23.17 26.85 0.50
C GLN A 140 -22.30 26.84 -0.77
N GLY A 141 -21.72 25.69 -1.13
CA GLY A 141 -20.83 25.57 -2.28
C GLY A 141 -21.52 25.91 -3.62
N SER A 142 -20.78 26.58 -4.49
CA SER A 142 -21.19 26.77 -5.89
C SER A 142 -20.75 25.54 -6.68
N TYR A 143 -21.71 24.81 -7.27
CA TYR A 143 -21.46 23.58 -8.01
C TYR A 143 -21.73 23.76 -9.50
N SER A 144 -21.02 23.00 -10.34
CA SER A 144 -21.24 22.96 -11.78
C SER A 144 -22.68 22.53 -12.11
N PRO A 145 -23.29 23.05 -13.20
CA PRO A 145 -24.57 22.56 -13.69
C PRO A 145 -24.52 21.05 -13.97
N ILE A 146 -25.65 20.37 -13.74
CA ILE A 146 -25.78 18.92 -13.92
C ILE A 146 -25.93 18.60 -15.41
N SER A 147 -24.96 17.85 -15.96
CA SER A 147 -25.08 17.30 -17.31
C SER A 147 -26.02 16.10 -17.33
N PRO A 148 -27.04 16.04 -18.22
CA PRO A 148 -27.94 14.89 -18.32
C PRO A 148 -27.21 13.57 -18.59
N LEU A 149 -26.15 13.62 -19.43
CA LEU A 149 -25.31 12.47 -19.74
C LEU A 149 -24.52 12.02 -18.51
N GLY A 150 -23.96 12.97 -17.76
CA GLY A 150 -23.24 12.69 -16.51
C GLY A 150 -24.15 12.09 -15.45
N LEU A 151 -25.37 12.62 -15.30
CA LEU A 151 -26.37 12.08 -14.37
C LEU A 151 -26.75 10.63 -14.74
N ALA A 152 -26.99 10.37 -16.03
CA ALA A 152 -27.26 9.01 -16.52
C ALA A 152 -26.11 8.05 -16.21
N GLY A 153 -24.85 8.49 -16.42
CA GLY A 153 -23.66 7.74 -16.05
C GLY A 153 -23.58 7.43 -14.55
N CYS A 154 -23.80 8.43 -13.70
CA CYS A 154 -23.83 8.27 -12.24
C CYS A 154 -24.92 7.29 -11.77
N LEU A 155 -26.13 7.39 -12.33
CA LEU A 155 -27.24 6.50 -11.99
C LEU A 155 -26.95 5.06 -12.43
N LEU A 156 -26.36 4.87 -13.61
CA LEU A 156 -25.95 3.55 -14.09
C LEU A 156 -24.85 2.95 -13.21
N ALA A 157 -23.86 3.77 -12.82
CA ALA A 157 -22.79 3.33 -11.93
C ALA A 157 -23.30 2.94 -10.54
N LEU A 158 -24.21 3.75 -9.98
CA LEU A 158 -24.89 3.47 -8.73
C LEU A 158 -25.73 2.18 -8.82
N ALA A 159 -26.47 1.99 -9.90
CA ALA A 159 -27.25 0.78 -10.13
C ALA A 159 -26.36 -0.47 -10.21
N GLY A 160 -25.21 -0.38 -10.89
CA GLY A 160 -24.19 -1.43 -10.90
C GLY A 160 -23.66 -1.75 -9.51
N GLY A 161 -23.27 -0.73 -8.73
CA GLY A 161 -22.80 -0.91 -7.35
C GLY A 161 -23.84 -1.54 -6.42
N VAL A 162 -25.10 -1.10 -6.50
CA VAL A 162 -26.23 -1.66 -5.74
C VAL A 162 -26.49 -3.11 -6.17
N ALA A 163 -26.53 -3.38 -7.48
CA ALA A 163 -26.68 -4.73 -8.00
C ALA A 163 -25.58 -5.67 -7.48
N ALA A 164 -24.31 -5.22 -7.48
CA ALA A 164 -23.21 -6.01 -6.97
C ALA A 164 -23.29 -6.28 -5.45
N ALA A 165 -23.87 -5.36 -4.68
CA ALA A 165 -24.01 -5.51 -3.23
C ALA A 165 -25.13 -6.47 -2.80
N PHE A 166 -26.23 -6.52 -3.57
CA PHE A 166 -27.45 -7.26 -3.18
C PHE A 166 -27.71 -8.52 -4.00
N LEU A 167 -27.28 -8.57 -5.26
CA LEU A 167 -27.64 -9.67 -6.14
C LEU A 167 -26.61 -10.81 -6.08
N PRO A 168 -27.05 -12.04 -5.79
CA PRO A 168 -26.17 -13.20 -5.86
C PRO A 168 -25.96 -13.64 -7.31
N GLY A 169 -24.76 -14.13 -7.62
CA GLY A 169 -24.46 -14.79 -8.90
C GLY A 169 -23.29 -14.17 -9.66
N ARG A 170 -22.43 -15.01 -10.22
CA ARG A 170 -21.20 -14.58 -10.92
C ARG A 170 -21.50 -13.73 -12.16
N LEU A 171 -22.47 -14.15 -12.96
CA LEU A 171 -22.89 -13.41 -14.16
C LEU A 171 -23.50 -12.07 -13.77
N THR A 172 -24.29 -12.03 -12.71
CA THR A 172 -24.87 -10.78 -12.18
C THR A 172 -23.78 -9.84 -11.68
N LEU A 173 -22.77 -10.34 -10.98
CA LEU A 173 -21.63 -9.54 -10.54
C LEU A 173 -20.81 -8.99 -11.71
N LEU A 174 -20.59 -9.79 -12.76
CA LEU A 174 -19.92 -9.34 -13.98
C LEU A 174 -20.75 -8.26 -14.71
N ALA A 175 -22.06 -8.46 -14.86
CA ALA A 175 -22.95 -7.47 -15.46
C ALA A 175 -23.01 -6.18 -14.63
N ALA A 176 -23.04 -6.30 -13.30
CA ALA A 176 -23.04 -5.17 -12.38
C ALA A 176 -21.73 -4.36 -12.43
N LEU A 177 -20.58 -5.04 -12.53
CA LEU A 177 -19.28 -4.40 -12.72
C LEU A 177 -19.23 -3.67 -14.08
N GLY A 178 -19.67 -4.33 -15.17
CA GLY A 178 -19.72 -3.71 -16.49
C GLY A 178 -20.66 -2.51 -16.58
N ALA A 179 -21.83 -2.57 -15.92
CA ALA A 179 -22.71 -1.42 -15.79
C ALA A 179 -22.04 -0.27 -15.02
N CYS A 180 -21.28 -0.61 -13.97
CA CYS A 180 -20.48 0.37 -13.22
C CYS A 180 -19.45 1.07 -14.11
N GLY A 181 -18.61 0.30 -14.82
CA GLY A 181 -17.59 0.85 -15.69
C GLY A 181 -18.15 1.65 -16.88
N LEU A 182 -19.27 1.20 -17.47
CA LEU A 182 -19.97 1.97 -18.50
C LEU A 182 -20.52 3.29 -17.95
N GLY A 183 -21.09 3.27 -16.74
CA GLY A 183 -21.56 4.47 -16.06
C GLY A 183 -20.43 5.49 -15.84
N LEU A 184 -19.26 5.03 -15.40
CA LEU A 184 -18.06 5.88 -15.25
C LEU A 184 -17.56 6.42 -16.58
N ALA A 185 -17.55 5.61 -17.64
CA ALA A 185 -17.18 6.08 -18.98
C ALA A 185 -18.11 7.20 -19.48
N LEU A 186 -19.43 7.08 -19.23
CA LEU A 186 -20.39 8.14 -19.57
C LEU A 186 -20.14 9.43 -18.77
N VAL A 187 -19.74 9.31 -17.50
CA VAL A 187 -19.33 10.47 -16.69
C VAL A 187 -18.11 11.15 -17.32
N PHE A 188 -17.08 10.40 -17.73
CA PHE A 188 -15.89 10.97 -18.40
C PHE A 188 -16.22 11.66 -19.73
N VAL A 189 -17.11 11.08 -20.53
CA VAL A 189 -17.60 11.74 -21.75
C VAL A 189 -18.34 13.04 -21.42
N SER A 190 -19.14 13.05 -20.35
CA SER A 190 -19.90 14.25 -19.95
C SER A 190 -19.03 15.44 -19.54
N VAL A 191 -17.78 15.18 -19.13
CA VAL A 191 -16.78 16.20 -18.76
C VAL A 191 -15.73 16.44 -19.85
N ASN A 192 -15.99 16.00 -21.08
CA ASN A 192 -15.09 16.13 -22.24
C ASN A 192 -13.71 15.47 -22.03
N ALA A 193 -13.66 14.31 -21.37
CA ALA A 193 -12.45 13.51 -21.20
C ALA A 193 -12.50 12.22 -22.06
N PRO A 194 -12.40 12.32 -23.40
CA PRO A 194 -12.57 11.18 -24.29
C PRO A 194 -11.47 10.12 -24.15
N ASP A 195 -10.22 10.51 -23.89
CA ASP A 195 -9.11 9.56 -23.67
C ASP A 195 -9.35 8.70 -22.45
N VAL A 196 -9.74 9.32 -21.33
CA VAL A 196 -10.06 8.64 -20.07
C VAL A 196 -11.31 7.76 -20.22
N ALA A 197 -12.30 8.20 -20.99
CA ALA A 197 -13.48 7.38 -21.28
C ALA A 197 -13.10 6.12 -22.09
N MET A 198 -12.25 6.25 -23.11
CA MET A 198 -11.79 5.12 -23.92
C MET A 198 -10.92 4.16 -23.11
N THR A 199 -10.00 4.65 -22.28
CA THR A 199 -9.22 3.78 -21.37
C THR A 199 -10.15 3.05 -20.41
N GLN A 200 -11.10 3.73 -19.78
CA GLN A 200 -12.06 3.14 -18.85
C GLN A 200 -12.83 1.98 -19.49
N LEU A 201 -13.38 2.17 -20.70
CA LEU A 201 -14.11 1.12 -21.40
C LEU A 201 -13.23 -0.10 -21.71
N MET A 202 -11.98 0.13 -22.11
CA MET A 202 -11.06 -0.95 -22.46
C MET A 202 -10.56 -1.71 -21.22
N VAL A 203 -10.20 -0.99 -20.16
CA VAL A 203 -9.79 -1.59 -18.87
C VAL A 203 -10.95 -2.37 -18.27
N GLU A 204 -12.17 -1.83 -18.32
CA GLU A 204 -13.38 -2.52 -17.86
C GLU A 204 -13.60 -3.81 -18.66
N THR A 205 -13.53 -3.74 -19.99
CA THR A 205 -13.68 -4.91 -20.87
C THR A 205 -12.66 -6.01 -20.55
N LEU A 206 -11.38 -5.65 -20.38
CA LEU A 206 -10.34 -6.62 -20.01
C LEU A 206 -10.55 -7.19 -18.61
N SER A 207 -10.93 -6.36 -17.65
CA SER A 207 -11.20 -6.79 -16.27
C SER A 207 -12.36 -7.77 -16.22
N LEU A 208 -13.41 -7.53 -16.99
CA LEU A 208 -14.54 -8.45 -17.14
C LEU A 208 -14.11 -9.78 -17.77
N ILE A 209 -13.28 -9.76 -18.82
CA ILE A 209 -12.74 -10.97 -19.43
C ILE A 209 -11.92 -11.78 -18.42
N PHE A 210 -10.97 -11.14 -17.72
CA PHE A 210 -10.14 -11.81 -16.73
C PHE A 210 -10.97 -12.36 -15.56
N LEU A 211 -11.89 -11.56 -15.01
CA LEU A 211 -12.74 -11.99 -13.92
C LEU A 211 -13.67 -13.13 -14.34
N ALA A 212 -14.23 -13.09 -15.55
CA ALA A 212 -15.04 -14.18 -16.08
C ALA A 212 -14.25 -15.49 -16.20
N LEU A 213 -13.00 -15.43 -16.67
CA LEU A 213 -12.12 -16.61 -16.77
C LEU A 213 -11.73 -17.16 -15.41
N VAL A 214 -11.45 -16.28 -14.44
CA VAL A 214 -11.17 -16.67 -13.06
C VAL A 214 -12.40 -17.30 -12.40
N PHE A 215 -13.58 -16.69 -12.56
CA PHE A 215 -14.84 -17.22 -12.07
C PHE A 215 -15.22 -18.56 -12.70
N ARG A 216 -14.88 -18.79 -13.97
CA ARG A 216 -15.07 -20.11 -14.59
C ARG A 216 -14.28 -21.22 -13.88
N LYS A 217 -13.12 -20.89 -13.29
CA LYS A 217 -12.24 -21.85 -12.61
C LYS A 217 -12.49 -22.03 -11.12
N MET A 218 -13.09 -21.03 -10.46
CA MET A 218 -13.33 -21.12 -9.02
C MET A 218 -14.54 -22.04 -8.71
N PRO A 219 -14.48 -22.88 -7.67
CA PRO A 219 -15.65 -23.61 -7.16
C PRO A 219 -16.72 -22.60 -6.70
N THR A 220 -18.00 -22.95 -6.81
CA THR A 220 -19.10 -22.08 -6.38
C THR A 220 -18.87 -21.66 -4.94
N VAL A 221 -18.54 -20.38 -4.74
CA VAL A 221 -18.18 -19.87 -3.42
C VAL A 221 -19.44 -19.92 -2.57
N PRO A 222 -19.45 -20.61 -1.41
CA PRO A 222 -20.58 -20.54 -0.49
C PRO A 222 -20.82 -19.08 -0.12
N THR A 223 -22.07 -18.70 0.11
CA THR A 223 -22.48 -17.31 0.40
C THR A 223 -21.61 -16.71 1.51
N SER A 224 -20.62 -15.94 1.12
CA SER A 224 -19.70 -15.29 2.04
C SER A 224 -20.34 -14.01 2.53
N GLY A 225 -20.93 -14.06 3.73
CA GLY A 225 -21.61 -12.94 4.35
C GLY A 225 -21.65 -13.08 5.87
N ALA A 226 -21.84 -11.98 6.60
CA ALA A 226 -22.17 -12.08 8.02
C ALA A 226 -23.53 -12.77 8.15
N ARG A 227 -23.54 -13.99 8.69
CA ARG A 227 -24.79 -14.72 9.00
C ARG A 227 -25.60 -13.99 10.07
N ALA A 228 -24.93 -13.32 11.01
CA ALA A 228 -25.60 -12.56 12.06
C ALA A 228 -26.14 -11.21 11.53
N PRO A 229 -27.42 -10.88 11.77
CA PRO A 229 -28.04 -9.66 11.26
C PRO A 229 -27.38 -8.38 11.78
N TRP A 230 -26.91 -8.38 13.04
CA TRP A 230 -26.22 -7.23 13.62
C TRP A 230 -24.90 -6.93 12.90
N LYS A 231 -24.12 -7.97 12.54
CA LYS A 231 -22.86 -7.81 11.80
C LYS A 231 -23.14 -7.25 10.41
N ARG A 232 -24.21 -7.68 9.76
CA ARG A 232 -24.62 -7.11 8.45
C ARG A 232 -24.96 -5.62 8.58
N ARG A 233 -25.71 -5.24 9.62
CA ARG A 233 -26.02 -3.84 9.93
C ARG A 233 -24.75 -3.02 10.18
N LEU A 234 -23.82 -3.52 10.99
CA LEU A 234 -22.54 -2.85 11.24
C LEU A 234 -21.78 -2.61 9.94
N HIS A 235 -21.67 -3.62 9.07
CA HIS A 235 -20.97 -3.49 7.81
C HIS A 235 -21.63 -2.46 6.88
N ALA A 236 -22.96 -2.44 6.83
CA ALA A 236 -23.70 -1.44 6.07
C ALA A 236 -23.48 -0.02 6.65
N SER A 237 -23.55 0.14 7.98
CA SER A 237 -23.29 1.42 8.64
C SER A 237 -21.87 1.93 8.38
N VAL A 238 -20.86 1.06 8.44
CA VAL A 238 -19.46 1.41 8.14
C VAL A 238 -19.30 1.80 6.67
N ALA A 239 -19.93 1.06 5.74
CA ALA A 239 -19.86 1.38 4.31
C ALA A 239 -20.54 2.73 3.99
N ILE A 240 -21.70 3.02 4.61
CA ILE A 240 -22.42 4.29 4.45
C ILE A 240 -21.57 5.44 5.03
N LEU A 241 -21.05 5.27 6.24
CA LEU A 241 -20.17 6.28 6.87
C LEU A 241 -18.97 6.58 5.98
N PHE A 242 -18.26 5.54 5.52
CA PHE A 242 -17.10 5.70 4.66
C PHE A 242 -17.46 6.38 3.34
N GLY A 243 -18.53 5.93 2.66
CA GLY A 243 -18.99 6.52 1.41
C GLY A 243 -19.38 7.99 1.55
N LEU A 244 -20.19 8.34 2.56
CA LEU A 244 -20.57 9.73 2.83
C LEU A 244 -19.36 10.61 3.18
N SER A 245 -18.41 10.08 3.94
CA SER A 245 -17.20 10.82 4.31
C SER A 245 -16.30 11.09 3.11
N VAL A 246 -16.11 10.11 2.22
CA VAL A 246 -15.38 10.30 0.96
C VAL A 246 -16.10 11.29 0.05
N THR A 247 -17.42 11.17 -0.10
CA THR A 247 -18.23 12.12 -0.88
C THR A 247 -18.11 13.54 -0.34
N GLY A 248 -18.24 13.73 0.97
CA GLY A 248 -18.07 15.05 1.60
C GLY A 248 -16.66 15.61 1.40
N ALA A 249 -15.63 14.78 1.52
CA ALA A 249 -14.25 15.19 1.27
C ALA A 249 -14.02 15.62 -0.18
N LEU A 250 -14.56 14.89 -1.15
CA LEU A 250 -14.47 15.24 -2.57
C LEU A 250 -15.25 16.52 -2.89
N LEU A 251 -16.46 16.68 -2.36
CA LEU A 251 -17.25 17.89 -2.55
C LEU A 251 -16.57 19.13 -1.96
N LEU A 252 -15.93 18.99 -0.79
CA LEU A 252 -15.13 20.05 -0.19
C LEU A 252 -13.88 20.36 -1.03
N ALA A 253 -13.18 19.33 -1.52
CA ALA A 253 -11.99 19.53 -2.34
C ALA A 253 -12.32 20.25 -3.66
N VAL A 254 -13.46 19.95 -4.27
CA VAL A 254 -13.92 20.57 -5.53
C VAL A 254 -14.50 21.97 -5.32
N SER A 255 -15.04 22.29 -4.12
CA SER A 255 -15.56 23.63 -3.83
C SER A 255 -14.47 24.66 -3.56
N LEU A 256 -13.23 24.22 -3.29
CA LEU A 256 -12.07 25.08 -3.14
C LEU A 256 -11.52 25.50 -4.51
N PRO A 257 -11.08 26.76 -4.67
CA PRO A 257 -10.46 27.19 -5.92
C PRO A 257 -9.18 26.37 -6.17
N LEU A 258 -9.05 25.80 -7.37
CA LEU A 258 -7.83 25.13 -7.79
C LEU A 258 -6.69 26.16 -7.86
N PRO A 259 -5.66 26.07 -7.00
CA PRO A 259 -4.57 27.03 -7.04
C PRO A 259 -3.66 26.72 -8.24
N GLY A 260 -3.49 27.70 -9.14
CA GLY A 260 -2.40 27.71 -10.12
C GLY A 260 -2.83 27.82 -11.59
N GLU A 261 -1.84 28.13 -12.43
CA GLU A 261 -1.98 28.32 -13.88
C GLU A 261 -1.57 27.08 -14.69
N ILE A 262 -1.29 25.96 -14.04
CA ILE A 262 -0.69 24.75 -14.66
C ILE A 262 -1.56 24.21 -15.80
N ALA A 263 -2.88 24.17 -15.63
CA ALA A 263 -3.79 23.71 -16.67
C ALA A 263 -3.75 24.62 -17.92
N GLN A 264 -3.68 25.94 -17.71
CA GLN A 264 -3.55 26.92 -18.79
C GLN A 264 -2.17 26.81 -19.45
N TRP A 265 -1.11 26.59 -18.65
CA TRP A 265 0.24 26.37 -19.14
C TRP A 265 0.29 25.14 -20.07
N TYR A 266 -0.31 24.01 -19.70
CA TYR A 266 -0.35 22.83 -20.58
C TYR A 266 -1.12 23.10 -21.86
N GLN A 267 -2.26 23.79 -21.79
CA GLN A 267 -3.03 24.15 -22.99
C GLN A 267 -2.23 25.06 -23.93
N ALA A 268 -1.48 26.01 -23.39
CA ALA A 268 -0.66 26.94 -24.16
C ALA A 268 0.63 26.30 -24.73
N ASN A 269 1.22 25.32 -24.04
CA ASN A 269 2.54 24.77 -24.38
C ASN A 269 2.51 23.39 -25.06
N SER A 270 1.37 22.67 -25.07
CA SER A 270 1.31 21.33 -25.68
C SER A 270 1.61 21.33 -27.19
N LEU A 271 1.09 22.31 -27.93
CA LEU A 271 1.37 22.43 -29.36
C LEU A 271 2.76 23.02 -29.65
N PRO A 272 3.19 24.15 -29.04
CA PRO A 272 4.51 24.72 -29.33
C PRO A 272 5.69 23.89 -28.81
N GLY A 273 5.55 23.23 -27.66
CA GLY A 273 6.62 22.43 -27.04
C GLY A 273 6.57 20.97 -27.43
N GLY A 274 5.38 20.37 -27.35
CA GLY A 274 5.17 18.94 -27.59
C GLY A 274 4.70 18.58 -29.00
N HIS A 275 4.47 19.55 -29.89
CA HIS A 275 4.04 19.36 -31.28
C HIS A 275 2.73 18.58 -31.49
N GLY A 276 1.91 18.46 -30.43
CA GLY A 276 0.68 17.66 -30.44
C GLY A 276 -0.54 18.47 -30.05
N HIS A 277 -1.65 18.24 -30.74
CA HIS A 277 -2.95 18.84 -30.40
C HIS A 277 -3.66 18.12 -29.24
N ASN A 278 -3.33 16.85 -28.98
CA ASN A 278 -3.89 16.13 -27.85
C ASN A 278 -3.10 16.45 -26.57
N VAL A 279 -3.57 17.46 -25.82
CA VAL A 279 -2.97 17.91 -24.55
C VAL A 279 -2.79 16.76 -23.56
N VAL A 280 -3.74 15.83 -23.47
CA VAL A 280 -3.65 14.70 -22.53
C VAL A 280 -2.51 13.78 -22.91
N ASN A 281 -2.45 13.35 -24.18
CA ASN A 281 -1.38 12.45 -24.61
C ASN A 281 -0.01 13.14 -24.51
N VAL A 282 0.11 14.40 -24.91
CA VAL A 282 1.36 15.18 -24.79
C VAL A 282 1.83 15.27 -23.33
N ILE A 283 0.91 15.47 -22.37
CA ILE A 283 1.28 15.41 -20.95
C ILE A 283 1.82 14.02 -20.59
N LEU A 284 1.15 12.95 -21.00
CA LEU A 284 1.53 11.58 -20.63
C LEU A 284 2.84 11.11 -21.27
N VAL A 285 3.15 11.52 -22.50
CA VAL A 285 4.30 10.97 -23.24
C VAL A 285 5.49 11.92 -23.36
N ASP A 286 5.32 13.19 -22.99
CA ASP A 286 6.38 14.21 -23.05
C ASP A 286 6.55 14.90 -21.68
N PHE A 287 5.63 15.78 -21.28
CA PHE A 287 5.83 16.61 -20.07
C PHE A 287 5.91 15.82 -18.76
N ARG A 288 5.15 14.72 -18.66
CA ARG A 288 5.07 13.81 -17.51
C ARG A 288 5.29 12.36 -17.91
N ALA A 289 6.14 12.15 -18.93
CA ALA A 289 6.54 10.82 -19.41
C ALA A 289 7.05 9.89 -18.29
N PHE A 290 7.64 10.45 -17.23
CA PHE A 290 8.12 9.67 -16.10
C PHE A 290 6.99 8.99 -15.32
N ASP A 291 5.83 9.64 -15.17
CA ASP A 291 4.65 9.06 -14.51
C ASP A 291 4.15 7.85 -15.32
N THR A 292 4.03 8.00 -16.65
CA THR A 292 3.62 6.92 -17.55
C THR A 292 4.64 5.78 -17.62
N LEU A 293 5.94 6.06 -17.53
CA LEU A 293 6.97 5.02 -17.41
C LEU A 293 6.76 4.19 -16.14
N GLY A 294 6.46 4.86 -15.02
CA GLY A 294 6.12 4.21 -13.75
C GLY A 294 4.85 3.34 -13.86
N GLU A 295 3.80 3.84 -14.51
CA GLU A 295 2.56 3.10 -14.73
C GLU A 295 2.78 1.81 -15.53
N ILE A 296 3.48 1.87 -16.67
CA ILE A 296 3.74 0.67 -17.48
C ILE A 296 4.66 -0.33 -16.77
N LEU A 297 5.57 0.16 -15.92
CA LEU A 297 6.39 -0.70 -15.08
C LEU A 297 5.52 -1.44 -14.04
N VAL A 298 4.57 -0.75 -13.40
CA VAL A 298 3.62 -1.39 -12.47
C VAL A 298 2.75 -2.43 -13.19
N VAL A 299 2.27 -2.12 -14.40
CA VAL A 299 1.49 -3.07 -15.22
C VAL A 299 2.33 -4.30 -15.58
N ALA A 300 3.57 -4.10 -16.04
CA ALA A 300 4.50 -5.17 -16.38
C ALA A 300 4.81 -6.08 -15.17
N LEU A 301 5.17 -5.48 -14.03
CA LEU A 301 5.48 -6.21 -12.80
C LEU A 301 4.25 -6.96 -12.28
N SER A 302 3.07 -6.34 -12.32
CA SER A 302 1.81 -6.99 -11.93
C SER A 302 1.53 -8.21 -12.80
N ALA A 303 1.71 -8.11 -14.12
CA ALA A 303 1.51 -9.22 -15.03
C ALA A 303 2.53 -10.36 -14.82
N LEU A 304 3.80 -10.04 -14.61
CA LEU A 304 4.85 -11.02 -14.32
C LEU A 304 4.64 -11.72 -12.96
N ALA A 305 4.25 -10.97 -11.92
CA ALA A 305 3.96 -11.51 -10.59
C ALA A 305 2.68 -12.36 -10.59
N ALA A 306 1.62 -11.91 -11.26
CA ALA A 306 0.42 -12.72 -11.44
C ALA A 306 0.75 -14.02 -12.20
N ALA A 307 1.58 -13.94 -13.24
CA ALA A 307 2.01 -15.10 -14.01
C ALA A 307 2.80 -16.12 -13.19
N SER A 308 3.70 -15.69 -12.30
CA SER A 308 4.47 -16.61 -11.43
C SER A 308 3.54 -17.33 -10.44
N LEU A 309 2.59 -16.62 -9.83
CA LEU A 309 1.59 -17.21 -8.94
C LEU A 309 0.71 -18.23 -9.67
N LEU A 310 0.23 -17.89 -10.87
CA LEU A 310 -0.58 -18.79 -11.68
C LEU A 310 0.20 -20.01 -12.21
N SER A 311 1.51 -19.87 -12.43
CA SER A 311 2.36 -20.95 -12.95
C SER A 311 2.70 -22.06 -11.94
N THR A 312 2.47 -21.81 -10.65
CA THR A 312 2.84 -22.74 -9.56
C THR A 312 1.79 -23.86 -9.37
N GLY A 313 0.62 -23.75 -9.99
CA GLY A 313 -0.34 -24.86 -10.07
C GLY A 313 0.20 -25.98 -10.95
N ARG A 314 0.16 -27.25 -10.49
CA ARG A 314 0.55 -28.42 -11.28
C ARG A 314 -0.12 -28.34 -12.65
N ARG A 315 0.68 -28.16 -13.72
CA ARG A 315 0.24 -28.37 -15.09
C ARG A 315 0.11 -29.87 -15.27
N PHE A 316 -1.05 -30.43 -15.00
CA PHE A 316 -1.29 -31.81 -15.38
C PHE A 316 -1.29 -31.86 -16.90
N GLY A 317 -0.26 -32.53 -17.41
CA GLY A 317 -0.12 -32.81 -18.82
C GLY A 317 -1.21 -33.78 -19.23
N ASN A 318 -2.08 -33.33 -20.12
CA ASN A 318 -2.45 -34.15 -21.26
C ASN A 318 -2.85 -33.23 -22.42
N GLU A 319 -2.20 -33.40 -23.56
CA GLU A 319 -2.47 -32.71 -24.82
C GLU A 319 -3.80 -33.18 -25.43
N HIS A 320 -4.90 -33.04 -24.70
CA HIS A 320 -6.22 -33.14 -25.30
C HIS A 320 -6.57 -31.77 -25.90
N SER A 321 -6.60 -31.76 -27.24
CA SER A 321 -7.09 -30.71 -28.13
C SER A 321 -8.13 -29.82 -27.45
N GLY A 322 -7.89 -28.51 -27.50
CA GLY A 322 -8.74 -27.52 -26.86
C GLY A 322 -10.21 -27.73 -27.18
N GLU A 323 -11.02 -28.10 -26.18
CA GLU A 323 -12.43 -27.72 -26.22
C GLU A 323 -12.47 -26.19 -26.31
N ASP A 324 -12.87 -25.74 -27.49
CA ASP A 324 -13.02 -24.33 -27.76
C ASP A 324 -14.05 -23.74 -26.81
N ALA A 325 -13.72 -22.60 -26.19
CA ALA A 325 -14.65 -21.93 -25.27
C ALA A 325 -15.97 -21.55 -25.96
N PHE A 326 -15.95 -21.49 -27.29
CA PHE A 326 -17.11 -21.24 -28.15
C PHE A 326 -17.20 -22.27 -29.28
N THR A 327 -18.16 -23.19 -29.18
CA THR A 327 -18.45 -24.20 -30.21
C THR A 327 -19.27 -23.67 -31.38
N SER A 328 -19.84 -22.45 -31.26
CA SER A 328 -20.71 -21.87 -32.29
C SER A 328 -19.91 -21.42 -33.54
N PRO A 329 -20.19 -21.98 -34.73
CA PRO A 329 -19.48 -21.62 -35.96
C PRO A 329 -19.75 -20.17 -36.40
N LEU A 330 -20.95 -19.65 -36.14
CA LEU A 330 -21.31 -18.25 -36.42
C LEU A 330 -20.45 -17.28 -35.60
N LEU A 331 -20.25 -17.59 -34.32
CA LEU A 331 -19.45 -16.75 -33.44
C LEU A 331 -17.97 -16.75 -33.87
N ARG A 332 -17.43 -17.89 -34.32
CA ARG A 332 -16.04 -17.94 -34.81
C ARG A 332 -15.85 -17.16 -36.10
N GLN A 333 -16.78 -17.29 -37.05
CA GLN A 333 -16.73 -16.57 -38.31
C GLN A 333 -16.89 -15.06 -38.11
N GLY A 334 -17.71 -14.63 -37.14
CA GLY A 334 -17.88 -13.20 -36.81
C GLY A 334 -16.72 -12.59 -36.01
N LEU A 335 -16.13 -13.34 -35.07
CA LEU A 335 -15.08 -12.81 -34.17
C LEU A 335 -13.72 -12.62 -34.86
N ARG A 336 -13.38 -13.45 -35.85
CA ARG A 336 -12.10 -13.33 -36.57
C ARG A 336 -11.94 -11.98 -37.30
N PRO A 337 -12.86 -11.53 -38.18
CA PRO A 337 -12.74 -10.24 -38.83
C PRO A 337 -12.83 -9.09 -37.82
N LEU A 338 -13.64 -9.22 -36.78
CA LEU A 338 -13.73 -8.23 -35.71
C LEU A 338 -12.39 -8.05 -34.99
N ALA A 339 -11.70 -9.15 -34.64
CA ALA A 339 -10.39 -9.08 -34.00
C ALA A 339 -9.35 -8.37 -34.89
N TRP A 340 -9.32 -8.66 -36.20
CA TRP A 340 -8.44 -7.95 -37.13
C TRP A 340 -8.81 -6.48 -37.29
N LEU A 341 -10.10 -6.15 -37.29
CA LEU A 341 -10.56 -4.77 -37.28
C LEU A 341 -10.09 -4.05 -36.00
N MET A 342 -10.19 -4.70 -34.83
CA MET A 342 -9.67 -4.15 -33.58
C MET A 342 -8.16 -3.96 -33.62
N MET A 343 -7.42 -4.85 -34.29
CA MET A 343 -5.98 -4.68 -34.48
C MET A 343 -5.65 -3.47 -35.35
N ALA A 344 -6.34 -3.31 -36.48
CA ALA A 344 -6.18 -2.13 -37.32
C ALA A 344 -6.56 -0.85 -36.58
N ALA A 345 -7.69 -0.85 -35.87
CA ALA A 345 -8.14 0.27 -35.06
C ALA A 345 -7.14 0.62 -33.95
N SER A 346 -6.55 -0.38 -33.31
CA SER A 346 -5.52 -0.21 -32.28
C SER A 346 -4.27 0.51 -32.81
N LEU A 347 -3.80 0.14 -34.02
CA LEU A 347 -2.67 0.83 -34.66
C LEU A 347 -3.04 2.27 -35.07
N LEU A 348 -4.26 2.50 -35.54
CA LEU A 348 -4.75 3.85 -35.84
C LEU A 348 -4.86 4.72 -34.58
N VAL A 349 -5.31 4.14 -33.47
CA VAL A 349 -5.41 4.82 -32.16
C VAL A 349 -4.03 5.18 -31.61
N LEU A 350 -3.04 4.29 -31.79
CA LEU A 350 -1.64 4.58 -31.48
C LEU A 350 -1.12 5.73 -32.34
N TRP A 351 -1.24 5.64 -33.67
CA TRP A 351 -0.71 6.61 -34.61
C TRP A 351 -1.31 8.02 -34.43
N ARG A 352 -2.62 8.11 -34.23
CA ARG A 352 -3.31 9.41 -34.11
C ARG A 352 -3.21 10.04 -32.72
N GLY A 353 -2.73 9.30 -31.71
CA GLY A 353 -2.80 9.68 -30.30
C GLY A 353 -2.18 11.03 -29.98
N HIS A 354 -1.22 11.47 -30.79
CA HIS A 354 -0.56 12.77 -30.63
C HIS A 354 -1.49 13.97 -30.94
N ASN A 355 -2.50 13.78 -31.78
CA ASN A 355 -3.38 14.86 -32.26
C ASN A 355 -4.87 14.66 -31.94
N LEU A 356 -5.29 13.42 -31.77
CA LEU A 356 -6.67 13.04 -31.51
C LEU A 356 -6.72 12.07 -30.31
N PRO A 357 -7.92 11.85 -29.73
CA PRO A 357 -8.06 10.90 -28.65
C PRO A 357 -7.51 9.50 -29.01
N GLY A 358 -6.60 9.01 -28.18
CA GLY A 358 -5.80 7.81 -28.40
C GLY A 358 -4.47 7.81 -27.63
N GLY A 359 -3.49 7.07 -28.15
CA GLY A 359 -2.17 6.90 -27.53
C GLY A 359 -1.79 5.44 -27.35
N GLY A 360 -0.57 5.21 -26.85
CA GLY A 360 0.01 3.88 -26.71
C GLY A 360 -0.75 2.98 -25.75
N PHE A 361 -1.23 3.53 -24.64
CA PHE A 361 -1.93 2.75 -23.62
C PHE A 361 -3.28 2.21 -24.14
N ILE A 362 -4.15 3.09 -24.66
CA ILE A 362 -5.45 2.71 -25.24
C ILE A 362 -5.24 1.76 -26.42
N GLY A 363 -4.30 2.09 -27.31
CA GLY A 363 -3.94 1.23 -28.44
C GLY A 363 -3.57 -0.17 -27.97
N GLY A 364 -2.72 -0.29 -26.95
CA GLY A 364 -2.29 -1.56 -26.36
C GLY A 364 -3.45 -2.37 -25.77
N LEU A 365 -4.40 -1.72 -25.08
CA LEU A 365 -5.59 -2.40 -24.53
C LEU A 365 -6.55 -2.88 -25.63
N VAL A 366 -6.83 -2.05 -26.63
CA VAL A 366 -7.65 -2.45 -27.80
C VAL A 366 -7.00 -3.63 -28.50
N ALA A 367 -5.67 -3.59 -28.64
CA ALA A 367 -4.92 -4.68 -29.23
C ALA A 367 -5.04 -5.97 -28.42
N ALA A 368 -4.88 -5.86 -27.10
CA ALA A 368 -5.01 -6.99 -26.19
C ALA A 368 -6.41 -7.59 -26.27
N CYS A 369 -7.48 -6.79 -26.24
CA CYS A 369 -8.85 -7.26 -26.41
C CYS A 369 -9.04 -8.03 -27.72
N GLY A 370 -8.59 -7.47 -28.85
CA GLY A 370 -8.71 -8.11 -30.17
C GLY A 370 -8.01 -9.47 -30.22
N LEU A 371 -6.78 -9.55 -29.71
CA LEU A 371 -6.04 -10.81 -29.67
C LEU A 371 -6.64 -11.80 -28.67
N ILE A 372 -7.05 -11.36 -27.48
CA ILE A 372 -7.72 -12.22 -26.48
C ILE A 372 -9.00 -12.83 -27.06
N LEU A 373 -9.78 -12.10 -27.86
CA LEU A 373 -10.93 -12.66 -28.57
C LEU A 373 -10.53 -13.82 -29.50
N LEU A 374 -9.42 -13.70 -30.23
CA LEU A 374 -8.90 -14.82 -31.04
C LEU A 374 -8.48 -16.01 -30.18
N VAL A 375 -7.81 -15.76 -29.04
CA VAL A 375 -7.42 -16.82 -28.10
C VAL A 375 -8.62 -17.60 -27.57
N LEU A 376 -9.68 -16.89 -27.17
CA LEU A 376 -10.89 -17.51 -26.64
C LEU A 376 -11.65 -18.30 -27.71
N THR A 377 -11.52 -17.90 -28.98
CA THR A 377 -12.24 -18.50 -30.12
C THR A 377 -11.52 -19.73 -30.72
N TYR A 378 -10.20 -19.70 -30.79
CA TYR A 378 -9.38 -20.72 -31.47
C TYR A 378 -8.48 -21.54 -30.53
N GLY A 379 -8.52 -21.25 -29.23
CA GLY A 379 -7.76 -21.96 -28.22
C GLY A 379 -6.33 -21.46 -28.01
N HIS A 380 -5.72 -21.93 -26.93
CA HIS A 380 -4.43 -21.48 -26.39
C HIS A 380 -3.27 -21.57 -27.40
N GLY A 381 -3.20 -22.68 -28.15
CA GLY A 381 -2.12 -22.96 -29.10
C GLY A 381 -2.03 -21.98 -30.28
N GLN A 382 -3.07 -21.18 -30.53
CA GLN A 382 -3.09 -20.23 -31.63
C GLN A 382 -2.33 -18.93 -31.32
N ILE A 383 -2.11 -18.56 -30.05
CA ILE A 383 -1.33 -17.36 -29.68
C ILE A 383 0.07 -17.41 -30.30
N ARG A 384 0.75 -18.56 -30.17
CA ARG A 384 2.10 -18.76 -30.72
C ARG A 384 2.14 -18.79 -32.25
N ARG A 385 0.99 -19.00 -32.90
CA ARG A 385 0.87 -18.95 -34.36
C ARG A 385 0.62 -17.53 -34.87
N VAL A 386 -0.02 -16.67 -34.06
CA VAL A 386 -0.34 -15.29 -34.42
C VAL A 386 0.77 -14.32 -34.00
N LEU A 387 1.44 -14.58 -32.87
CA LEU A 387 2.56 -13.78 -32.39
C LEU A 387 3.87 -14.58 -32.44
N PRO A 388 4.86 -14.13 -33.22
CA PRO A 388 6.17 -14.80 -33.30
C PRO A 388 7.02 -14.60 -32.03
N VAL A 389 6.71 -13.58 -31.23
CA VAL A 389 7.45 -13.20 -30.01
C VAL A 389 6.65 -13.59 -28.78
N ALA A 390 7.34 -14.11 -27.75
CA ALA A 390 6.66 -14.50 -26.50
C ALA A 390 6.07 -13.26 -25.79
N PRO A 391 4.89 -13.34 -25.17
CA PRO A 391 4.29 -12.19 -24.47
C PRO A 391 5.20 -11.55 -23.42
N ALA A 392 6.01 -12.35 -22.69
CA ALA A 392 6.99 -11.82 -21.74
C ALA A 392 8.14 -11.04 -22.43
N GLN A 393 8.53 -11.45 -23.63
CA GLN A 393 9.53 -10.71 -24.42
C GLN A 393 8.93 -9.40 -24.94
N LEU A 394 7.65 -9.36 -25.31
CA LEU A 394 6.96 -8.11 -25.68
C LEU A 394 6.98 -7.10 -24.54
N ILE A 395 6.80 -7.54 -23.28
CA ILE A 395 6.95 -6.68 -22.09
C ILE A 395 8.37 -6.10 -22.03
N GLY A 396 9.39 -6.95 -22.15
CA GLY A 396 10.80 -6.51 -22.10
C GLY A 396 11.17 -5.57 -23.25
N ILE A 397 10.71 -5.84 -24.47
CA ILE A 397 10.90 -4.98 -25.64
C ILE A 397 10.19 -3.64 -25.43
N GLY A 398 8.94 -3.65 -24.95
CA GLY A 398 8.16 -2.44 -24.69
C GLY A 398 8.82 -1.54 -23.64
N LEU A 399 9.22 -2.10 -22.50
CA LEU A 399 9.96 -1.37 -21.46
C LEU A 399 11.31 -0.87 -21.99
N GLY A 400 12.00 -1.69 -22.79
CA GLY A 400 13.25 -1.31 -23.46
C GLY A 400 13.08 -0.14 -24.42
N CYS A 401 12.01 -0.11 -25.22
CA CYS A 401 11.68 1.00 -26.11
C CYS A 401 11.36 2.28 -25.32
N ALA A 402 10.56 2.19 -24.25
CA ALA A 402 10.21 3.34 -23.42
C ALA A 402 11.45 3.91 -22.70
N ALA A 403 12.27 3.07 -22.09
CA ALA A 403 13.54 3.49 -21.49
C ALA A 403 14.52 4.03 -22.53
N GLY A 404 14.60 3.39 -23.70
CA GLY A 404 15.42 3.81 -24.83
C GLY A 404 15.06 5.21 -25.33
N ALA A 405 13.77 5.53 -25.45
CA ALA A 405 13.31 6.87 -25.80
C ALA A 405 13.85 7.94 -24.81
N GLY A 406 13.87 7.62 -23.51
CA GLY A 406 14.43 8.53 -22.50
C GLY A 406 15.96 8.62 -22.52
N ILE A 407 16.65 7.51 -22.80
CA ILE A 407 18.11 7.47 -22.95
C ILE A 407 18.57 8.31 -24.15
N LEU A 408 17.81 8.32 -25.25
CA LEU A 408 18.12 9.16 -26.42
C LEU A 408 18.16 10.65 -26.05
N GLY A 409 17.27 11.12 -25.16
CA GLY A 409 17.33 12.48 -24.61
C GLY A 409 18.65 12.76 -23.88
N LEU A 410 19.07 11.85 -22.99
CA LEU A 410 20.35 11.97 -22.28
C LEU A 410 21.55 12.01 -23.23
N ILE A 411 21.55 11.17 -24.27
CA ILE A 411 22.62 11.14 -25.29
C ILE A 411 22.67 12.46 -26.07
N ALA A 412 21.53 13.10 -26.30
CA ALA A 412 21.45 14.41 -26.94
C ALA A 412 21.82 15.59 -26.00
N GLY A 413 22.20 15.31 -24.75
CA GLY A 413 22.60 16.32 -23.76
C GLY A 413 21.43 16.99 -23.03
N SER A 414 20.20 16.49 -23.19
CA SER A 414 19.01 16.95 -22.47
C SER A 414 18.69 16.06 -21.27
N ALA A 415 17.66 16.40 -20.49
CA ALA A 415 17.23 15.57 -19.37
C ALA A 415 16.59 14.25 -19.86
N PHE A 416 16.58 13.25 -18.99
CA PHE A 416 15.91 11.96 -19.27
C PHE A 416 14.44 12.18 -19.64
N LEU A 417 13.98 11.49 -20.69
CA LEU A 417 12.63 11.61 -21.28
C LEU A 417 12.28 12.98 -21.87
N THR A 418 13.27 13.79 -22.25
CA THR A 418 13.01 14.96 -23.09
C THR A 418 12.66 14.53 -24.51
N GLY A 419 11.53 15.00 -25.05
CA GLY A 419 11.14 14.77 -26.44
C GLY A 419 12.14 15.35 -27.45
N LEU A 420 12.70 14.50 -28.30
CA LEU A 420 13.52 14.89 -29.46
C LEU A 420 12.68 14.75 -30.72
N TRP A 421 12.72 15.76 -31.59
CA TRP A 421 11.83 15.87 -32.74
C TRP A 421 12.62 15.98 -34.06
N ILE A 422 12.15 15.25 -35.07
CA ILE A 422 12.59 15.32 -36.46
C ILE A 422 11.37 15.57 -37.35
N PHE A 423 11.56 16.31 -38.44
CA PHE A 423 10.46 16.75 -39.32
C PHE A 423 10.60 16.23 -40.77
N PRO A 424 10.64 14.90 -41.00
CA PRO A 424 10.68 14.38 -42.35
C PRO A 424 9.38 14.74 -43.08
N GLY A 425 9.48 15.52 -44.16
CA GLY A 425 8.32 15.97 -44.93
C GLY A 425 7.32 16.83 -44.13
N GLY A 426 7.77 17.49 -43.05
CA GLY A 426 6.92 18.32 -42.18
C GLY A 426 6.11 17.54 -41.14
N LEU A 427 6.26 16.21 -41.07
CA LEU A 427 5.60 15.40 -40.04
C LEU A 427 6.41 15.43 -38.73
N PRO A 428 5.82 15.82 -37.59
CA PRO A 428 6.51 15.79 -36.30
C PRO A 428 6.67 14.35 -35.84
N LEU A 429 7.83 13.76 -36.11
CA LEU A 429 8.20 12.44 -35.58
C LEU A 429 9.22 12.65 -34.47
N GLY A 430 8.96 12.07 -33.30
CA GLY A 430 9.86 12.25 -32.17
C GLY A 430 9.99 11.02 -31.28
N THR A 431 10.91 11.10 -30.32
CA THR A 431 11.07 10.10 -29.27
C THR A 431 9.78 9.84 -28.47
N PRO A 432 8.81 10.78 -28.33
CA PRO A 432 7.53 10.45 -27.71
C PRO A 432 6.72 9.38 -28.44
N LEU A 433 6.82 9.27 -29.78
CA LEU A 433 6.18 8.17 -30.52
C LEU A 433 6.84 6.82 -30.21
N LEU A 434 8.18 6.79 -30.10
CA LEU A 434 8.90 5.59 -29.68
C LEU A 434 8.52 5.17 -28.26
N PHE A 435 8.37 6.15 -27.37
CA PHE A 435 7.88 5.94 -26.01
C PHE A 435 6.46 5.34 -26.01
N ASP A 436 5.54 5.91 -26.80
CA ASP A 436 4.17 5.43 -26.94
C ASP A 436 4.09 4.00 -27.53
N ILE A 437 4.98 3.67 -28.47
CA ILE A 437 5.16 2.28 -28.97
C ILE A 437 5.63 1.36 -27.84
N GLY A 438 6.55 1.82 -26.99
CA GLY A 438 7.00 1.08 -25.81
C GLY A 438 5.86 0.81 -24.83
N VAL A 439 5.04 1.82 -24.54
CA VAL A 439 3.82 1.70 -23.72
C VAL A 439 2.86 0.67 -24.33
N PHE A 440 2.57 0.79 -25.63
CA PHE A 440 1.70 -0.11 -26.38
C PHE A 440 2.13 -1.57 -26.24
N LEU A 441 3.41 -1.86 -26.51
CA LEU A 441 3.96 -3.22 -26.45
C LEU A 441 3.95 -3.77 -25.02
N THR A 442 4.21 -2.92 -24.02
CA THR A 442 4.21 -3.32 -22.61
C THR A 442 2.81 -3.72 -22.15
N VAL A 443 1.80 -2.90 -22.46
CA VAL A 443 0.39 -3.18 -22.11
C VAL A 443 -0.12 -4.42 -22.83
N LEU A 444 0.13 -4.51 -24.15
CA LEU A 444 -0.23 -5.66 -24.96
C LEU A 444 0.42 -6.95 -24.43
N GLY A 445 1.74 -6.93 -24.24
CA GLY A 445 2.51 -8.04 -23.71
C GLY A 445 2.03 -8.49 -22.33
N SER A 446 1.72 -7.53 -21.45
CA SER A 446 1.24 -7.80 -20.08
C SER A 446 -0.12 -8.50 -20.06
N ALA A 447 -1.10 -7.99 -20.81
CA ALA A 447 -2.43 -8.59 -20.90
C ALA A 447 -2.37 -9.99 -21.54
N LEU A 448 -1.57 -10.16 -22.59
CA LEU A 448 -1.36 -11.46 -23.25
C LEU A 448 -0.57 -12.45 -22.40
N HIS A 449 0.38 -11.97 -21.59
CA HIS A 449 1.11 -12.85 -20.69
C HIS A 449 0.18 -13.40 -19.61
N MET A 450 -0.70 -12.57 -19.07
CA MET A 450 -1.67 -12.99 -18.07
C MET A 450 -2.72 -13.95 -18.66
N ILE A 451 -3.24 -13.68 -19.87
CA ILE A 451 -4.21 -14.60 -20.52
C ILE A 451 -3.57 -15.96 -20.81
N ASP A 452 -2.32 -15.99 -21.28
CA ASP A 452 -1.58 -17.22 -21.59
C ASP A 452 -1.46 -18.11 -20.35
N LYS A 453 -1.13 -17.54 -19.19
CA LYS A 453 -1.06 -18.29 -17.93
C LYS A 453 -2.43 -18.70 -17.41
N LEU A 454 -3.41 -17.80 -17.47
CA LEU A 454 -4.77 -18.10 -17.03
C LEU A 454 -5.42 -19.19 -17.87
N THR A 455 -5.17 -19.25 -19.17
CA THR A 455 -5.77 -20.27 -20.05
C THR A 455 -4.94 -21.56 -20.13
N GLY A 456 -3.62 -21.49 -19.91
CA GLY A 456 -2.71 -22.65 -19.95
C GLY A 456 -2.69 -23.53 -18.68
N VAL A 457 -3.22 -23.07 -17.55
CA VAL A 457 -3.40 -23.93 -16.35
C VAL A 457 -4.64 -24.80 -16.55
N ARG A 458 -4.46 -26.05 -16.98
CA ARG A 458 -5.52 -27.08 -16.97
C ARG A 458 -5.32 -28.03 -15.77
N GLN A 459 -6.44 -28.55 -15.29
CA GLN A 459 -6.57 -29.43 -14.11
C GLN A 459 -5.62 -30.59 -14.15
#